data_AF-A0A6A6YY58-F1
#
_entry.id   AF-A0A6A6YY58-F1
#
_cell.length_a   1.000
_cell.length_b   1.000
_cell.length_c   1.000
_cell.angle_alpha   90.00
_cell.angle_beta   90.00
_cell.angle_gamma   90.00
#
_symmetry.space_group_name_H-M   'P 1'
#
loop_
_entity.id
_entity.type
_entity.pdbx_description
1 polymer ?
#
loop_
_entity_poly.entity_id
_entity_poly.type
_entity_poly.pdbx_seq_one_letter_code
_entity_poly.pdbx_strand_id
1 'polypeptide(L)'
;MQRSPSIIPDPDPDPAPVSARWPVSSIQSPATLGPKYYNPETSICETTPGVKAYSGYVHLPSNITQDIQGEIPFHVSAFFWLFEARHEPEKAPLAIYLAGWPGESSMYPVFSGESGPCYANKDGNSTTLNPWSFNVHVNMLYIDQPSQVGYSYDEIVEGSYNVLDGSITPEKLPQNQTTIPGKFPSQNPATTANTTTLAARALWHFAQVWFTEPAIPRIFIFNVDIQQHYGVKLFNETVSEAASANFTGPGGCSDQILQCRALAAEGDPYDIGINSTINDICAEAIEFCDEFAGGGAMVALSGAYAIAFLNQKWVQDALGAPLNHTANGNTAGNALIATGDPVRRSIADLNLLLSSGVKLSMVYGDLNFICNWIGAENLTLNTEYPEASEFGASGYANITTNSTYQGGVVTQFEGVSFSRVFLGSHTVSYSQPETVYQIFNRAMFYKDVSTGHHNIETGKGYKSKGPASAWGFKDVLPPPPPPECSISYASTSCSEDQLAALANGTAVVENNIVVQPAV
;
A
#
# COMPACT_ATOMS: atom_id res chain seq x y z
N MET A 1 27.64 60.15 -33.21
CA MET A 1 28.10 58.75 -33.20
C MET A 1 27.28 58.00 -32.16
N GLN A 2 26.23 57.31 -32.61
CA GLN A 2 25.56 56.25 -31.87
C GLN A 2 26.46 55.01 -31.90
N ARG A 3 26.52 54.25 -30.80
CA ARG A 3 26.82 52.82 -30.85
C ARG A 3 25.86 52.07 -29.93
N SER A 4 25.31 51.02 -30.54
CA SER A 4 24.20 50.16 -30.12
C SER A 4 24.45 49.38 -28.83
N PRO A 5 23.38 48.91 -28.16
CA PRO A 5 23.46 47.87 -27.15
C PRO A 5 23.60 46.50 -27.83
N SER A 6 24.61 45.75 -27.40
CA SER A 6 24.83 44.35 -27.76
C SER A 6 23.84 43.45 -27.03
N ILE A 7 23.22 42.59 -27.84
CA ILE A 7 22.30 41.51 -27.54
C ILE A 7 22.92 40.56 -26.49
N ILE A 8 22.27 40.45 -25.34
CA ILE A 8 22.38 39.27 -24.47
C ILE A 8 21.14 38.42 -24.81
N PRO A 9 21.28 37.15 -25.19
CA PRO A 9 20.11 36.29 -25.41
C PRO A 9 19.39 36.08 -24.07
N ASP A 10 18.06 36.12 -24.12
CA ASP A 10 17.19 35.72 -23.02
C ASP A 10 17.63 34.36 -22.44
N PRO A 11 17.53 34.15 -21.11
CA PRO A 11 17.57 32.80 -20.57
C PRO A 11 16.42 32.01 -21.22
N ASP A 12 16.78 30.85 -21.79
CA ASP A 12 15.83 29.89 -22.35
C ASP A 12 14.61 29.72 -21.42
N PRO A 13 13.39 29.60 -21.96
CA PRO A 13 12.24 29.25 -21.15
C PRO A 13 12.54 27.91 -20.46
N ASP A 14 12.23 27.84 -19.16
CA ASP A 14 12.25 26.60 -18.37
C ASP A 14 11.76 25.43 -19.24
N PRO A 15 12.48 24.29 -19.31
CA PRO A 15 11.91 23.11 -19.92
C PRO A 15 10.63 22.81 -19.13
N ALA A 16 9.49 22.90 -19.81
CA ALA A 16 8.22 22.52 -19.25
C ALA A 16 8.38 21.13 -18.61
N PRO A 17 7.79 20.88 -17.42
CA PRO A 17 7.77 19.53 -16.86
C PRO A 17 7.27 18.60 -17.97
N VAL A 18 7.94 17.46 -18.13
CA VAL A 18 7.58 16.44 -19.12
C VAL A 18 6.18 15.95 -18.77
N SER A 19 5.18 16.66 -19.29
CA SER A 19 3.77 16.37 -19.09
C SER A 19 3.44 15.22 -20.01
N ALA A 20 3.25 14.03 -19.46
CA ALA A 20 2.48 13.01 -20.15
C ALA A 20 1.12 13.65 -20.49
N ARG A 21 0.85 13.86 -21.78
CA ARG A 21 -0.41 14.44 -22.25
C ARG A 21 -1.48 13.35 -22.14
N TRP A 22 -2.51 13.57 -21.33
CA TRP A 22 -3.56 12.58 -21.10
C TRP A 22 -4.94 13.07 -21.56
N PRO A 23 -5.45 12.51 -22.67
CA PRO A 23 -6.89 12.29 -22.81
C PRO A 23 -7.19 10.84 -22.46
N VAL A 24 -7.89 10.59 -21.35
CA VAL A 24 -8.42 9.27 -20.97
C VAL A 24 -9.27 8.66 -22.11
N SER A 25 -9.81 9.49 -23.00
CA SER A 25 -10.58 9.10 -24.17
C SER A 25 -9.78 8.53 -25.34
N SER A 26 -8.43 8.56 -25.32
CA SER A 26 -7.61 8.14 -26.47
C SER A 26 -6.54 7.10 -26.17
N ILE A 27 -6.54 6.47 -24.99
CA ILE A 27 -5.57 5.40 -24.73
C ILE A 27 -6.01 4.11 -25.45
N GLN A 28 -5.63 3.99 -26.72
CA GLN A 28 -5.70 2.72 -27.44
C GLN A 28 -4.82 1.70 -26.71
N SER A 29 -5.41 0.60 -26.24
CA SER A 29 -4.61 -0.55 -25.81
C SER A 29 -3.70 -0.95 -26.98
N PRO A 30 -2.42 -1.33 -26.72
CA PRO A 30 -1.69 -2.16 -27.66
C PRO A 30 -2.61 -3.30 -28.14
N ALA A 31 -2.63 -3.61 -29.43
CA ALA A 31 -3.53 -4.60 -30.02
C ALA A 31 -3.42 -6.02 -29.39
N THR A 32 -2.42 -6.22 -28.53
CA THR A 32 -2.11 -7.43 -27.78
C THR A 32 -2.78 -7.52 -26.40
N LEU A 33 -3.24 -6.41 -25.81
CA LEU A 33 -3.95 -6.40 -24.51
C LEU A 33 -5.46 -6.54 -24.74
N GLY A 34 -6.17 -7.26 -23.86
CA GLY A 34 -7.62 -7.43 -23.95
C GLY A 34 -8.39 -6.10 -23.98
N PRO A 35 -9.70 -6.11 -24.31
CA PRO A 35 -10.51 -4.89 -24.33
C PRO A 35 -10.51 -4.25 -22.94
N LYS A 36 -10.26 -2.94 -22.89
CA LYS A 36 -10.51 -2.14 -21.69
C LYS A 36 -12.01 -1.94 -21.55
N TYR A 37 -12.55 -2.22 -20.38
CA TYR A 37 -13.90 -1.82 -20.03
C TYR A 37 -13.82 -0.69 -19.00
N TYR A 38 -14.37 0.46 -19.37
CA TYR A 38 -14.58 1.58 -18.47
C TYR A 38 -16.07 1.70 -18.19
N ASN A 39 -16.43 1.93 -16.92
CA ASN A 39 -17.73 2.53 -16.64
C ASN A 39 -17.69 4.03 -17.03
N PRO A 40 -18.83 4.66 -17.36
CA PRO A 40 -18.86 6.12 -17.46
C PRO A 40 -18.40 6.75 -16.14
N GLU A 41 -18.02 8.03 -16.23
CA GLU A 41 -17.51 8.83 -15.11
C GLU A 41 -18.23 8.56 -13.77
N THR A 42 -17.46 8.20 -12.73
CA THR A 42 -17.97 7.90 -11.40
C THR A 42 -18.00 9.16 -10.55
N SER A 43 -19.06 9.37 -9.76
CA SER A 43 -19.19 10.53 -8.87
C SER A 43 -19.53 10.15 -7.41
N ILE A 44 -19.20 8.91 -7.01
CA ILE A 44 -19.62 8.36 -5.71
C ILE A 44 -18.67 8.70 -4.55
N CYS A 45 -17.43 9.08 -4.85
CA CYS A 45 -16.40 9.40 -3.85
C CYS A 45 -15.82 10.79 -4.11
N GLU A 46 -15.20 10.99 -5.28
CA GLU A 46 -14.81 12.31 -5.76
C GLU A 46 -16.04 13.05 -6.27
N THR A 47 -16.36 14.17 -5.63
CA THR A 47 -17.55 15.00 -5.89
C THR A 47 -17.18 16.46 -6.15
N THR A 48 -15.88 16.77 -6.22
CA THR A 48 -15.37 18.11 -6.55
C THR A 48 -15.83 18.49 -7.97
N PRO A 49 -16.50 19.65 -8.15
CA PRO A 49 -17.01 20.04 -9.46
C PRO A 49 -15.91 20.08 -10.54
N GLY A 50 -16.15 19.36 -11.64
CA GLY A 50 -15.24 19.33 -12.79
C GLY A 50 -14.07 18.35 -12.69
N VAL A 51 -13.96 17.60 -11.59
CA VAL A 51 -12.96 16.54 -11.41
C VAL A 51 -13.57 15.21 -11.79
N LYS A 52 -12.93 14.47 -12.69
CA LYS A 52 -13.46 13.21 -13.19
C LYS A 52 -12.81 12.02 -12.50
N ALA A 53 -13.55 10.91 -12.46
CA ALA A 53 -13.04 9.64 -12.00
C ALA A 53 -13.58 8.50 -12.85
N TYR A 54 -12.78 7.45 -13.04
CA TYR A 54 -13.08 6.33 -13.93
C TYR A 54 -12.72 5.02 -13.26
N SER A 55 -13.66 4.10 -13.16
CA SER A 55 -13.41 2.73 -12.71
C SER A 55 -13.63 1.73 -13.83
N GLY A 56 -13.04 0.54 -13.69
CA GLY A 56 -13.25 -0.53 -14.65
C GLY A 56 -12.20 -1.62 -14.55
N TYR A 57 -12.03 -2.34 -15.66
CA TYR A 57 -11.17 -3.50 -15.74
C TYR A 57 -10.18 -3.42 -16.90
N VAL A 58 -8.95 -3.85 -16.62
CA VAL A 58 -8.01 -4.29 -17.64
C VAL A 58 -7.96 -5.81 -17.62
N HIS A 59 -8.35 -6.42 -18.73
CA HIS A 59 -8.29 -7.87 -18.89
C HIS A 59 -6.96 -8.27 -19.50
N LEU A 60 -6.17 -9.02 -18.76
CA LEU A 60 -4.94 -9.65 -19.22
C LEU A 60 -5.27 -11.11 -19.59
N PRO A 61 -5.40 -11.42 -20.89
CA PRO A 61 -5.69 -12.79 -21.31
C PRO A 61 -4.51 -13.73 -21.03
N SER A 62 -4.80 -15.02 -20.91
CA SER A 62 -3.80 -16.02 -20.56
C SER A 62 -2.62 -16.10 -21.55
N ASN A 63 -2.79 -15.73 -22.81
CA ASN A 63 -1.68 -15.71 -23.76
C ASN A 63 -0.63 -14.62 -23.48
N ILE A 64 -1.00 -13.51 -22.83
CA ILE A 64 -0.05 -12.44 -22.46
C ILE A 64 0.50 -12.60 -21.05
N THR A 65 -0.10 -13.48 -20.24
CA THR A 65 0.36 -13.76 -18.88
C THR A 65 1.26 -15.00 -18.82
N GLN A 66 1.77 -15.51 -19.95
CA GLN A 66 2.67 -16.68 -20.01
C GLN A 66 3.93 -16.55 -19.14
N ASP A 67 4.43 -15.34 -18.94
CA ASP A 67 5.56 -15.02 -18.05
C ASP A 67 5.15 -14.81 -16.58
N ILE A 68 3.84 -14.75 -16.28
CA ILE A 68 3.26 -14.67 -14.93
C ILE A 68 2.76 -16.05 -14.46
N GLN A 69 2.46 -16.96 -15.39
CA GLN A 69 1.52 -18.07 -15.21
C GLN A 69 1.99 -19.30 -14.44
N GLY A 70 3.27 -19.42 -14.09
CA GLY A 70 3.79 -20.72 -13.68
C GLY A 70 3.36 -21.81 -14.69
N GLU A 71 2.80 -22.93 -14.21
CA GLU A 71 2.32 -24.03 -15.06
C GLU A 71 0.84 -23.92 -15.51
N ILE A 72 0.02 -23.02 -14.93
CA ILE A 72 -1.43 -23.00 -15.12
C ILE A 72 -1.89 -21.67 -15.76
N PRO A 73 -2.37 -21.68 -17.01
CA PRO A 73 -2.84 -20.46 -17.66
C PRO A 73 -4.14 -19.92 -17.05
N PHE A 74 -4.17 -18.66 -16.62
CA PHE A 74 -5.39 -17.98 -16.15
C PHE A 74 -5.52 -16.55 -16.69
N HIS A 75 -6.76 -16.08 -16.74
CA HIS A 75 -7.11 -14.70 -17.09
C HIS A 75 -7.00 -13.82 -15.85
N VAL A 76 -6.52 -12.59 -16.00
CA VAL A 76 -6.57 -11.59 -14.92
C VAL A 76 -7.51 -10.49 -15.34
N SER A 77 -8.55 -10.24 -14.55
CA SER A 77 -9.40 -9.06 -14.66
C SER A 77 -9.01 -8.10 -13.53
N ALA A 78 -8.05 -7.21 -13.80
CA ALA A 78 -7.54 -6.28 -12.81
C ALA A 78 -8.47 -5.06 -12.71
N PHE A 79 -9.09 -4.88 -11.56
CA PHE A 79 -9.92 -3.72 -11.26
C PHE A 79 -9.05 -2.50 -10.97
N PHE A 80 -9.47 -1.35 -11.47
CA PHE A 80 -8.83 -0.08 -11.18
C PHE A 80 -9.84 1.02 -10.91
N TRP A 81 -9.38 2.05 -10.20
CA TRP A 81 -10.10 3.31 -10.07
C TRP A 81 -9.12 4.49 -10.20
N LEU A 82 -9.30 5.27 -11.26
CA LEU A 82 -8.55 6.48 -11.56
C LEU A 82 -9.32 7.71 -11.08
N PHE A 83 -8.64 8.59 -10.37
CA PHE A 83 -9.14 9.92 -9.99
C PHE A 83 -8.24 10.97 -10.62
N GLU A 84 -8.82 11.88 -11.40
CA GLU A 84 -8.09 13.04 -11.91
C GLU A 84 -7.66 13.96 -10.76
N ALA A 85 -6.57 14.69 -10.97
CA ALA A 85 -6.14 15.72 -10.03
C ALA A 85 -7.19 16.83 -9.93
N ARG A 86 -7.46 17.31 -8.71
CA ARG A 86 -8.38 18.45 -8.48
C ARG A 86 -7.86 19.75 -9.09
N HIS A 87 -6.54 19.86 -9.25
CA HIS A 87 -5.88 21.00 -9.87
C HIS A 87 -5.04 20.58 -11.07
N GLU A 88 -5.32 21.18 -12.22
CA GLU A 88 -4.56 21.01 -13.47
C GLU A 88 -4.32 19.52 -13.86
N PRO A 89 -5.35 18.66 -13.97
CA PRO A 89 -5.19 17.22 -14.21
C PRO A 89 -4.40 16.89 -15.48
N GLU A 90 -4.50 17.72 -16.51
CA GLU A 90 -3.76 17.61 -17.78
C GLU A 90 -2.23 17.79 -17.63
N LYS A 91 -1.78 18.42 -16.53
CA LYS A 91 -0.35 18.64 -16.22
C LYS A 91 0.12 17.87 -14.99
N ALA A 92 -0.80 17.33 -14.22
CA ALA A 92 -0.50 16.59 -13.00
C ALA A 92 0.21 15.26 -13.32
N PRO A 93 1.17 14.84 -12.47
CA PRO A 93 1.76 13.51 -12.59
C PRO A 93 0.71 12.42 -12.34
N LEU A 94 0.97 11.22 -12.86
CA LEU A 94 0.21 10.01 -12.51
C LEU A 94 0.96 9.26 -11.41
N ALA A 95 0.27 8.93 -10.32
CA ALA A 95 0.78 8.04 -9.28
C ALA A 95 -0.10 6.79 -9.18
N ILE A 96 0.55 5.65 -8.96
CA ILE A 96 -0.11 4.38 -8.70
C ILE A 96 -0.11 4.14 -7.20
N TYR A 97 -1.26 3.79 -6.64
CA TYR A 97 -1.39 3.30 -5.27
C TYR A 97 -1.58 1.79 -5.28
N LEU A 98 -0.76 1.10 -4.50
CA LEU A 98 -0.85 -0.34 -4.26
C LEU A 98 -0.96 -0.55 -2.75
N ALA A 99 -2.05 -1.16 -2.31
CA ALA A 99 -2.19 -1.60 -0.93
C ALA A 99 -1.20 -2.74 -0.61
N GLY A 100 -0.96 -2.91 0.69
CA GLY A 100 0.00 -3.85 1.25
C GLY A 100 -0.66 -5.18 1.59
N TRP A 101 -0.09 -5.87 2.59
CA TRP A 101 -0.31 -7.31 2.81
C TRP A 101 -0.09 -8.09 1.49
N PRO A 102 0.11 -9.41 1.46
CA PRO A 102 -0.03 -10.09 0.18
C PRO A 102 -1.53 -10.14 -0.16
N GLY A 103 -2.10 -9.08 -0.75
CA GLY A 103 -3.47 -9.09 -1.30
C GLY A 103 -4.53 -8.27 -0.57
N GLU A 104 -4.16 -7.16 0.06
CA GLU A 104 -5.13 -6.13 0.47
C GLU A 104 -5.64 -5.38 -0.76
N SER A 105 -6.92 -5.04 -0.78
CA SER A 105 -7.53 -4.26 -1.85
C SER A 105 -7.09 -2.80 -1.77
N SER A 106 -6.64 -2.24 -2.90
CA SER A 106 -6.37 -0.79 -3.01
C SER A 106 -7.64 0.06 -2.97
N MET A 107 -8.83 -0.54 -3.05
CA MET A 107 -10.09 0.17 -2.82
C MET A 107 -10.34 0.46 -1.34
N TYR A 108 -9.72 -0.30 -0.43
CA TYR A 108 -9.84 -0.03 0.99
C TYR A 108 -9.20 1.33 1.37
N PRO A 109 -7.93 1.62 0.99
CA PRO A 109 -7.28 2.92 1.17
C PRO A 109 -7.98 4.12 0.49
N VAL A 110 -8.84 3.87 -0.50
CA VAL A 110 -9.66 4.92 -1.11
C VAL A 110 -10.67 5.51 -0.11
N PHE A 111 -11.19 4.70 0.81
CA PHE A 111 -12.26 5.09 1.74
C PHE A 111 -11.87 5.03 3.23
N SER A 112 -10.81 4.30 3.57
CA SER A 112 -10.32 4.14 4.95
C SER A 112 -9.69 5.42 5.51
N GLY A 113 -9.52 6.44 4.66
CA GLY A 113 -8.93 7.72 5.04
C GLY A 113 -7.41 7.80 4.89
N GLU A 114 -6.83 6.86 4.14
CA GLU A 114 -5.39 6.84 3.88
C GLU A 114 -5.00 7.82 2.77
N SER A 115 -5.49 7.64 1.54
CA SER A 115 -5.04 8.48 0.41
C SER A 115 -6.17 8.93 -0.50
N GLY A 116 -7.31 8.23 -0.48
CA GLY A 116 -8.38 8.45 -1.44
C GLY A 116 -9.12 9.77 -1.30
N PRO A 117 -9.98 10.10 -2.29
CA PRO A 117 -10.67 11.38 -2.37
C PRO A 117 -11.73 11.62 -1.30
N CYS A 118 -12.17 10.56 -0.61
CA CYS A 118 -13.24 10.61 0.37
C CYS A 118 -13.06 9.60 1.51
N TYR A 119 -13.85 9.74 2.56
CA TYR A 119 -14.01 8.77 3.64
C TYR A 119 -15.37 8.10 3.50
N ALA A 120 -15.47 6.79 3.78
CA ALA A 120 -16.76 6.17 4.04
C ALA A 120 -17.29 6.61 5.41
N ASN A 121 -18.55 7.07 5.45
CA ASN A 121 -19.20 7.49 6.68
C ASN A 121 -19.70 6.28 7.48
N LYS A 122 -19.99 6.50 8.77
CA LYS A 122 -20.40 5.45 9.71
C LYS A 122 -21.67 4.68 9.30
N ASP A 123 -22.50 5.25 8.43
CA ASP A 123 -23.69 4.57 7.90
C ASP A 123 -23.36 3.47 6.88
N GLY A 124 -22.09 3.38 6.44
CA GLY A 124 -21.65 2.45 5.39
C GLY A 124 -22.34 2.70 4.05
N ASN A 125 -22.90 3.89 3.84
CA ASN A 125 -23.75 4.19 2.68
C ASN A 125 -23.58 5.61 2.14
N SER A 126 -22.81 6.47 2.82
CA SER A 126 -22.45 7.80 2.33
C SER A 126 -20.96 8.07 2.49
N THR A 127 -20.47 9.11 1.81
CA THR A 127 -19.07 9.51 1.84
C THR A 127 -18.90 10.99 2.20
N THR A 128 -17.72 11.34 2.71
CA THR A 128 -17.31 12.73 2.96
C THR A 128 -16.00 13.01 2.25
N LEU A 129 -15.87 14.14 1.55
CA LEU A 129 -14.62 14.49 0.86
C LEU A 129 -13.42 14.57 1.81
N ASN A 130 -12.29 14.02 1.37
CA ASN A 130 -11.01 14.08 2.03
C ASN A 130 -10.26 15.35 1.60
N PRO A 131 -10.03 16.34 2.49
CA PRO A 131 -9.27 17.54 2.17
C PRO A 131 -7.77 17.27 1.94
N TRP A 132 -7.26 16.15 2.45
CA TRP A 132 -5.86 15.72 2.36
C TRP A 132 -5.67 14.56 1.37
N SER A 133 -6.59 14.41 0.42
CA SER A 133 -6.46 13.38 -0.60
C SER A 133 -5.21 13.59 -1.45
N PHE A 134 -4.60 12.48 -1.87
CA PHE A 134 -3.47 12.53 -2.78
C PHE A 134 -3.87 13.06 -4.17
N ASN A 135 -5.15 12.97 -4.53
CA ASN A 135 -5.63 13.50 -5.81
C ASN A 135 -5.80 15.03 -5.85
N VAL A 136 -5.41 15.77 -4.81
CA VAL A 136 -5.49 17.25 -4.87
C VAL A 136 -4.62 17.80 -6.01
N HIS A 137 -3.41 17.25 -6.22
CA HIS A 137 -2.48 17.70 -7.27
C HIS A 137 -1.94 16.57 -8.16
N VAL A 138 -2.37 15.33 -7.95
CA VAL A 138 -1.84 14.15 -8.65
C VAL A 138 -2.99 13.35 -9.23
N ASN A 139 -2.85 12.82 -10.45
CA ASN A 139 -3.78 11.83 -10.97
C ASN A 139 -3.50 10.51 -10.23
N MET A 140 -4.48 9.99 -9.48
CA MET A 140 -4.28 8.81 -8.62
C MET A 140 -4.94 7.58 -9.25
N LEU A 141 -4.15 6.53 -9.50
CA LEU A 141 -4.60 5.24 -10.00
C LEU A 141 -4.48 4.18 -8.91
N TYR A 142 -5.62 3.70 -8.41
CA TYR A 142 -5.71 2.61 -7.46
C TYR A 142 -5.96 1.29 -8.19
N ILE A 143 -5.26 0.23 -7.81
CA ILE A 143 -5.32 -1.07 -8.51
C ILE A 143 -5.48 -2.19 -7.50
N ASP A 144 -6.51 -3.01 -7.66
CA ASP A 144 -6.64 -4.24 -6.89
C ASP A 144 -5.72 -5.31 -7.49
N GLN A 145 -4.76 -5.79 -6.70
CA GLN A 145 -3.77 -6.77 -7.14
C GLN A 145 -3.29 -7.64 -5.97
N PRO A 146 -2.86 -8.89 -6.22
CA PRO A 146 -2.94 -9.64 -7.49
C PRO A 146 -4.38 -10.09 -7.84
N SER A 147 -4.55 -11.02 -8.79
CA SER A 147 -5.86 -11.61 -9.09
C SER A 147 -6.52 -12.20 -7.83
N GLN A 148 -7.84 -12.11 -7.72
CA GLN A 148 -8.65 -12.54 -6.57
C GLN A 148 -8.62 -11.60 -5.34
N VAL A 149 -8.11 -10.38 -5.50
CA VAL A 149 -8.10 -9.34 -4.45
C VAL A 149 -9.16 -8.28 -4.73
N GLY A 150 -9.94 -7.88 -3.73
CA GLY A 150 -10.94 -6.81 -3.88
C GLY A 150 -11.95 -7.14 -4.96
N TYR A 151 -12.01 -6.30 -6.00
CA TYR A 151 -12.81 -6.54 -7.19
C TYR A 151 -12.03 -7.19 -8.35
N SER A 152 -10.75 -7.46 -8.22
CA SER A 152 -9.96 -8.19 -9.22
C SER A 152 -10.24 -9.69 -9.15
N TYR A 153 -10.42 -10.32 -10.30
CA TYR A 153 -10.80 -11.74 -10.38
C TYR A 153 -10.23 -12.45 -11.60
N ASP A 154 -10.17 -13.78 -11.49
CA ASP A 154 -9.86 -14.73 -12.56
C ASP A 154 -11.14 -15.28 -13.20
N GLU A 155 -12.05 -15.77 -12.36
CA GLU A 155 -13.40 -16.26 -12.68
C GLU A 155 -14.36 -15.83 -11.57
N ILE A 156 -15.62 -15.55 -11.93
CA ILE A 156 -16.65 -15.20 -10.95
C ILE A 156 -17.48 -16.45 -10.63
N VAL A 157 -17.50 -16.83 -9.36
CA VAL A 157 -18.28 -17.94 -8.84
C VAL A 157 -19.31 -17.45 -7.82
N GLU A 158 -20.42 -18.16 -7.70
CA GLU A 158 -21.34 -17.96 -6.56
C GLU A 158 -20.74 -18.62 -5.32
N GLY A 159 -20.79 -17.95 -4.18
CA GLY A 159 -20.23 -18.45 -2.93
C GLY A 159 -20.78 -17.76 -1.69
N SER A 160 -20.17 -18.06 -0.55
CA SER A 160 -20.53 -17.52 0.75
C SER A 160 -19.30 -17.07 1.53
N TYR A 161 -19.32 -15.80 1.96
CA TYR A 161 -18.33 -15.20 2.83
C TYR A 161 -18.69 -15.41 4.31
N ASN A 162 -17.72 -15.87 5.09
CA ASN A 162 -17.85 -16.03 6.54
C ASN A 162 -17.23 -14.81 7.25
N VAL A 163 -18.06 -14.05 7.97
CA VAL A 163 -17.61 -12.82 8.64
C VAL A 163 -16.66 -13.09 9.82
N LEU A 164 -16.67 -14.30 10.37
CA LEU A 164 -15.89 -14.63 11.56
C LEU A 164 -14.41 -14.84 11.25
N ASP A 165 -14.10 -15.43 10.10
CA ASP A 165 -12.73 -15.78 9.69
C ASP A 165 -12.34 -15.18 8.34
N GLY A 166 -13.26 -14.53 7.64
CA GLY A 166 -13.04 -13.93 6.32
C GLY A 166 -12.92 -14.94 5.18
N SER A 167 -13.24 -16.22 5.41
CA SER A 167 -13.16 -17.26 4.38
C SER A 167 -14.30 -17.15 3.38
N ILE A 168 -14.03 -17.54 2.12
CA ILE A 168 -15.03 -17.66 1.07
C ILE A 168 -15.15 -19.13 0.70
N THR A 169 -16.36 -19.66 0.79
CA THR A 169 -16.68 -21.01 0.33
C THR A 169 -17.35 -20.94 -1.04
N PRO A 170 -16.96 -21.78 -2.02
CA PRO A 170 -17.56 -21.82 -3.36
C PRO A 170 -18.93 -22.54 -3.36
N GLU A 171 -19.73 -22.30 -2.32
CA GLU A 171 -21.09 -22.78 -2.17
C GLU A 171 -21.97 -21.63 -1.70
N LYS A 172 -23.15 -21.46 -2.31
CA LYS A 172 -24.09 -20.43 -1.90
C LYS A 172 -24.94 -20.92 -0.73
N LEU A 173 -24.47 -20.63 0.47
CA LEU A 173 -25.16 -20.93 1.73
C LEU A 173 -26.26 -19.90 2.04
N PRO A 174 -27.29 -20.27 2.83
CA PRO A 174 -28.31 -19.33 3.27
C PRO A 174 -27.73 -18.16 4.08
N GLN A 175 -28.20 -16.94 3.81
CA GLN A 175 -27.77 -15.75 4.52
C GLN A 175 -28.15 -15.81 6.01
N ASN A 176 -27.20 -15.46 6.88
CA ASN A 176 -27.41 -15.27 8.32
C ASN A 176 -26.43 -14.19 8.85
N GLN A 177 -26.26 -14.05 10.18
CA GLN A 177 -25.37 -13.03 10.76
C GLN A 177 -23.89 -13.25 10.42
N THR A 178 -23.47 -14.49 10.18
CA THR A 178 -22.07 -14.85 9.91
C THR A 178 -21.81 -15.22 8.46
N THR A 179 -22.85 -15.45 7.66
CA THR A 179 -22.76 -15.98 6.31
C THR A 179 -23.39 -15.01 5.32
N ILE A 180 -22.57 -14.45 4.43
CA ILE A 180 -22.99 -13.50 3.39
C ILE A 180 -22.88 -14.19 2.02
N PRO A 181 -23.98 -14.61 1.38
CA PRO A 181 -23.94 -15.15 0.03
C PRO A 181 -23.67 -14.04 -0.98
N GLY A 182 -22.94 -14.38 -2.04
CA GLY A 182 -22.52 -13.39 -3.02
C GLY A 182 -21.80 -14.01 -4.22
N LYS A 183 -21.15 -13.13 -4.97
CA LYS A 183 -20.26 -13.48 -6.07
C LYS A 183 -18.84 -13.14 -5.69
N PHE A 184 -17.92 -14.06 -5.93
CA PHE A 184 -16.53 -13.95 -5.51
C PHE A 184 -15.60 -14.48 -6.60
N PRO A 185 -14.28 -14.22 -6.51
CA PRO A 185 -13.28 -14.89 -7.34
C PRO A 185 -13.28 -16.41 -7.10
N SER A 186 -12.61 -17.19 -7.96
CA SER A 186 -12.67 -18.66 -7.93
C SER A 186 -12.22 -19.32 -6.62
N GLN A 187 -11.45 -18.59 -5.79
CA GLN A 187 -10.76 -19.09 -4.61
C GLN A 187 -9.74 -20.20 -4.93
N ASN A 188 -9.30 -20.29 -6.18
CA ASN A 188 -8.31 -21.28 -6.59
C ASN A 188 -6.89 -20.69 -6.47
N PRO A 189 -6.04 -21.19 -5.56
CA PRO A 189 -4.68 -20.67 -5.37
C PRO A 189 -3.78 -20.88 -6.59
N ALA A 190 -4.14 -21.77 -7.53
CA ALA A 190 -3.41 -21.96 -8.77
C ALA A 190 -3.66 -20.87 -9.83
N THR A 191 -4.63 -19.98 -9.60
CA THR A 191 -5.08 -18.95 -10.55
C THR A 191 -4.90 -17.54 -9.99
N THR A 192 -3.84 -17.37 -9.22
CA THR A 192 -3.37 -16.08 -8.70
C THR A 192 -1.84 -16.11 -8.63
N ALA A 193 -1.22 -14.93 -8.52
CA ALA A 193 0.23 -14.86 -8.37
C ALA A 193 0.62 -15.39 -6.99
N ASN A 194 1.61 -16.28 -6.94
CA ASN A 194 2.14 -16.84 -5.71
C ASN A 194 3.53 -16.31 -5.36
N THR A 195 4.09 -15.37 -6.13
CA THR A 195 5.27 -14.59 -5.72
C THR A 195 5.09 -13.11 -6.06
N THR A 196 5.77 -12.23 -5.33
CA THR A 196 5.80 -10.79 -5.60
C THR A 196 6.35 -10.52 -7.00
N THR A 197 7.32 -11.31 -7.48
CA THR A 197 7.84 -11.17 -8.85
C THR A 197 6.76 -11.43 -9.91
N LEU A 198 5.94 -12.47 -9.75
CA LEU A 198 4.84 -12.75 -10.69
C LEU A 198 3.73 -11.69 -10.59
N ALA A 199 3.39 -11.23 -9.39
CA ALA A 199 2.45 -10.13 -9.20
C ALA A 199 2.96 -8.83 -9.87
N ALA A 200 4.26 -8.53 -9.74
CA ALA A 200 4.89 -7.38 -10.39
C ALA A 200 4.88 -7.49 -11.92
N ARG A 201 5.06 -8.70 -12.50
CA ARG A 201 4.90 -8.92 -13.95
C ARG A 201 3.47 -8.65 -14.40
N ALA A 202 2.46 -9.13 -13.66
CA ALA A 202 1.05 -8.82 -13.94
C ALA A 202 0.77 -7.33 -13.92
N LEU A 203 1.28 -6.65 -12.90
CA LEU A 203 1.18 -5.21 -12.77
C LEU A 203 1.93 -4.48 -13.89
N TRP A 204 3.07 -5.00 -14.37
CA TRP A 204 3.80 -4.42 -15.49
C TRP A 204 3.02 -4.48 -16.79
N HIS A 205 2.41 -5.62 -17.12
CA HIS A 205 1.55 -5.78 -18.29
C HIS A 205 0.31 -4.91 -18.22
N PHE A 206 -0.29 -4.81 -17.03
CA PHE A 206 -1.32 -3.83 -16.74
C PHE A 206 -0.78 -2.43 -17.05
N ALA A 207 0.32 -2.01 -16.41
CA ALA A 207 0.89 -0.67 -16.51
C ALA A 207 1.21 -0.20 -17.94
N GLN A 208 1.46 -1.11 -18.89
CA GLN A 208 1.63 -0.78 -20.32
C GLN A 208 0.41 -0.10 -20.94
N VAL A 209 -0.77 -0.26 -20.35
CA VAL A 209 -1.96 0.50 -20.72
C VAL A 209 -1.76 1.99 -20.47
N TRP A 210 -1.08 2.37 -19.40
CA TRP A 210 -0.95 3.77 -18.97
C TRP A 210 0.33 4.40 -19.52
N PHE A 211 1.47 3.71 -19.47
CA PHE A 211 2.75 4.33 -19.78
C PHE A 211 3.02 4.39 -21.29
N THR A 212 3.01 5.60 -21.85
CA THR A 212 3.36 5.86 -23.27
C THR A 212 4.78 6.39 -23.47
N GLU A 213 5.46 6.85 -22.41
CA GLU A 213 6.84 7.34 -22.44
C GLU A 213 7.63 6.88 -21.19
N PRO A 214 8.95 6.65 -21.30
CA PRO A 214 9.79 6.27 -20.18
C PRO A 214 9.99 7.45 -19.21
N ALA A 215 9.27 7.46 -18.09
CA ALA A 215 9.57 8.32 -16.94
C ALA A 215 10.42 7.55 -15.93
N ILE A 216 11.38 8.21 -15.28
CA ILE A 216 12.09 7.63 -14.13
C ILE A 216 11.07 7.56 -12.98
N PRO A 217 10.74 6.36 -12.48
CA PRO A 217 9.72 6.23 -11.44
C PRO A 217 10.19 6.88 -10.14
N ARG A 218 9.21 7.28 -9.33
CA ARG A 218 9.45 7.65 -7.93
C ARG A 218 8.69 6.67 -7.07
N ILE A 219 9.36 6.17 -6.05
CA ILE A 219 8.81 5.20 -5.14
C ILE A 219 8.54 5.91 -3.82
N PHE A 220 7.28 5.81 -3.39
CA PHE A 220 6.83 6.30 -2.11
C PHE A 220 6.41 5.08 -1.29
N ILE A 221 7.16 4.73 -0.25
CA ILE A 221 6.90 3.57 0.60
C ILE A 221 6.49 4.02 1.99
N PHE A 222 5.48 3.37 2.53
CA PHE A 222 5.12 3.42 3.93
C PHE A 222 5.21 2.01 4.51
N ASN A 223 5.76 1.86 5.72
CA ASN A 223 5.72 0.66 6.58
C ASN A 223 6.61 -0.57 6.16
N VAL A 224 7.64 -0.88 6.97
CA VAL A 224 8.67 -1.95 6.95
C VAL A 224 9.22 -2.13 8.41
N ASP A 225 9.73 -3.32 8.73
CA ASP A 225 9.81 -4.11 10.00
C ASP A 225 10.67 -3.67 11.25
N ILE A 226 10.63 -4.46 12.36
CA ILE A 226 10.70 -4.31 13.86
C ILE A 226 11.81 -3.47 14.57
N GLN A 227 11.37 -2.59 15.51
CA GLN A 227 11.84 -2.28 16.89
C GLN A 227 11.00 -1.15 17.58
N GLN A 228 11.15 -0.96 18.90
CA GLN A 228 10.28 -0.11 19.76
C GLN A 228 10.78 1.34 19.95
N HIS A 229 9.84 2.29 20.07
CA HIS A 229 10.08 3.66 20.57
C HIS A 229 9.04 4.03 21.65
N TYR A 230 9.28 5.12 22.40
CA TYR A 230 8.44 5.64 23.52
C TYR A 230 8.49 4.91 24.87
N GLY A 231 9.28 3.85 25.03
CA GLY A 231 9.42 3.17 26.33
C GLY A 231 8.16 2.42 26.79
N VAL A 232 7.18 2.25 25.90
CA VAL A 232 6.02 1.40 26.12
C VAL A 232 6.43 -0.05 25.88
N LYS A 233 6.44 -0.85 26.94
CA LYS A 233 6.66 -2.29 26.86
C LYS A 233 5.34 -2.97 26.46
N LEU A 234 5.19 -3.32 25.17
CA LEU A 234 4.06 -4.12 24.69
C LEU A 234 4.12 -5.56 25.22
N PHE A 235 5.34 -6.06 25.40
CA PHE A 235 5.62 -7.38 25.93
C PHE A 235 6.41 -7.26 27.23
N ASN A 236 6.25 -8.24 28.13
CA ASN A 236 7.11 -8.35 29.29
C ASN A 236 8.56 -8.70 28.86
N GLU A 237 9.52 -8.50 29.77
CA GLU A 237 10.94 -8.71 29.48
C GLU A 237 11.24 -10.14 29.03
N THR A 238 10.60 -11.14 29.64
CA THR A 238 10.79 -12.55 29.28
C THR A 238 10.40 -12.85 27.84
N VAL A 239 9.26 -12.33 27.37
CA VAL A 239 8.82 -12.50 25.98
C VAL A 239 9.75 -11.77 25.02
N SER A 240 10.19 -10.55 25.38
CA SER A 240 11.11 -9.77 24.55
C SER A 240 12.49 -10.44 24.42
N GLU A 241 13.02 -10.99 25.51
CA GLU A 241 14.30 -11.71 25.51
C GLU A 241 14.20 -13.01 24.72
N ALA A 242 13.11 -13.76 24.89
CA ALA A 242 12.84 -14.97 24.13
C ALA A 242 12.72 -14.68 22.63
N ALA A 243 11.97 -13.64 22.23
CA ALA A 243 11.85 -13.24 20.83
C ALA A 243 13.21 -12.84 20.23
N SER A 244 14.02 -12.07 20.97
CA SER A 244 15.37 -11.71 20.52
C SER A 244 16.30 -12.93 20.39
N ALA A 245 16.20 -13.89 21.32
CA ALA A 245 16.98 -15.12 21.28
C ALA A 245 16.55 -16.02 20.11
N ASN A 246 15.25 -16.15 19.85
CA ASN A 246 14.71 -16.90 18.71
C ASN A 246 15.03 -16.23 17.37
N PHE A 247 15.20 -14.90 17.34
CA PHE A 247 15.57 -14.19 16.13
C PHE A 247 17.06 -14.36 15.78
N THR A 248 17.94 -14.08 16.74
CA THR A 248 19.40 -14.01 16.54
C THR A 248 20.17 -15.29 16.86
N GLY A 249 19.53 -16.24 17.56
CA GLY A 249 20.16 -17.48 17.99
C GLY A 249 20.48 -18.42 16.83
N PRO A 250 21.42 -19.37 17.00
CA PRO A 250 21.74 -20.37 15.98
C PRO A 250 20.51 -21.18 15.57
N GLY A 251 20.22 -21.22 14.27
CA GLY A 251 19.01 -21.87 13.72
C GLY A 251 17.72 -21.08 13.96
N GLY A 252 17.81 -19.86 14.47
CA GLY A 252 16.69 -18.95 14.66
C GLY A 252 16.19 -18.32 13.36
N CYS A 253 15.23 -17.40 13.47
CA CYS A 253 14.56 -16.75 12.34
C CYS A 253 15.56 -16.15 11.34
N SER A 254 16.59 -15.42 11.80
CA SER A 254 17.58 -14.83 10.90
C SER A 254 18.37 -15.87 10.10
N ASP A 255 18.77 -16.98 10.72
CA ASP A 255 19.51 -18.05 10.03
C ASP A 255 18.63 -18.76 8.99
N GLN A 256 17.36 -18.99 9.32
CA GLN A 256 16.39 -19.63 8.42
C GLN A 256 16.08 -18.73 7.21
N ILE A 257 15.91 -17.42 7.42
CA ILE A 257 15.76 -16.45 6.33
C ILE A 257 16.99 -16.46 5.41
N LEU A 258 18.20 -16.44 5.99
CA LEU A 258 19.44 -16.47 5.21
C LEU A 258 19.60 -17.78 4.42
N GLN A 259 19.21 -18.91 5.01
CA GLN A 259 19.20 -20.21 4.33
C GLN A 259 18.19 -20.23 3.17
N CYS A 260 16.96 -19.77 3.40
CA CYS A 260 15.94 -19.63 2.36
C CYS A 260 16.49 -18.79 1.18
N ARG A 261 17.04 -17.61 1.46
CA ARG A 261 17.60 -16.71 0.44
C ARG A 261 18.76 -17.33 -0.33
N ALA A 262 19.67 -18.01 0.36
CA ALA A 262 20.81 -18.67 -0.28
C ALA A 262 20.35 -19.78 -1.24
N LEU A 263 19.40 -20.60 -0.82
CA LEU A 263 18.85 -21.66 -1.66
C LEU A 263 18.04 -21.08 -2.83
N ALA A 264 17.20 -20.06 -2.59
CA ALA A 264 16.44 -19.37 -3.63
C ALA A 264 17.35 -18.77 -4.70
N ALA A 265 18.48 -18.15 -4.32
CA ALA A 265 19.43 -17.59 -5.26
C ALA A 265 20.04 -18.65 -6.22
N GLU A 266 20.15 -19.90 -5.79
CA GLU A 266 20.69 -21.00 -6.61
C GLU A 266 19.61 -21.76 -7.39
N GLY A 267 18.50 -22.11 -6.73
CA GLY A 267 17.48 -23.01 -7.25
C GLY A 267 16.19 -22.35 -7.73
N ASP A 268 16.02 -21.04 -7.51
CA ASP A 268 14.94 -20.21 -8.08
C ASP A 268 15.41 -18.74 -8.27
N PRO A 269 16.43 -18.48 -9.12
CA PRO A 269 17.07 -17.16 -9.23
C PRO A 269 16.16 -16.07 -9.81
N TYR A 270 15.02 -16.45 -10.39
CA TYR A 270 14.03 -15.51 -10.90
C TYR A 270 12.89 -15.26 -9.91
N ASP A 271 12.90 -15.93 -8.76
CA ASP A 271 11.93 -15.73 -7.68
C ASP A 271 10.48 -15.94 -8.16
N ILE A 272 10.27 -17.01 -8.93
CA ILE A 272 8.97 -17.34 -9.56
C ILE A 272 8.27 -18.53 -8.90
N GLY A 273 8.82 -19.06 -7.80
CA GLY A 273 8.19 -20.07 -6.96
C GLY A 273 8.20 -21.47 -7.56
N ILE A 274 9.12 -21.77 -8.49
CA ILE A 274 9.14 -23.03 -9.26
C ILE A 274 9.73 -24.23 -8.53
N ASN A 275 10.44 -24.01 -7.43
CA ASN A 275 11.13 -25.07 -6.70
C ASN A 275 10.42 -25.34 -5.37
N SER A 276 9.62 -26.40 -5.31
CA SER A 276 8.79 -26.72 -4.14
C SER A 276 9.62 -26.92 -2.87
N THR A 277 10.80 -27.55 -2.96
CA THR A 277 11.68 -27.74 -1.79
C THR A 277 12.17 -26.41 -1.22
N ILE A 278 12.48 -25.44 -2.08
CA ILE A 278 12.87 -24.09 -1.62
C ILE A 278 11.66 -23.36 -1.05
N ASN A 279 10.51 -23.47 -1.70
CA ASN A 279 9.26 -22.89 -1.22
C ASN A 279 8.94 -23.37 0.20
N ASP A 280 9.03 -24.67 0.46
CA ASP A 280 8.80 -25.28 1.77
C ASP A 280 9.76 -24.71 2.82
N ILE A 281 11.07 -24.66 2.52
CA ILE A 281 12.09 -24.11 3.43
C ILE A 281 11.84 -22.62 3.73
N CYS A 282 11.45 -21.85 2.72
CA CYS A 282 11.16 -20.43 2.89
C CYS A 282 9.85 -20.19 3.65
N ALA A 283 8.83 -21.01 3.44
CA ALA A 283 7.56 -20.93 4.17
C ALA A 283 7.75 -21.31 5.65
N GLU A 284 8.52 -22.37 5.94
CA GLU A 284 8.90 -22.75 7.31
C GLU A 284 9.64 -21.61 8.02
N ALA A 285 10.51 -20.88 7.32
CA ALA A 285 11.19 -19.72 7.89
C ALA A 285 10.21 -18.61 8.31
N ILE A 286 9.17 -18.35 7.51
CA ILE A 286 8.12 -17.38 7.87
C ILE A 286 7.37 -17.85 9.11
N GLU A 287 6.89 -19.10 9.12
CA GLU A 287 6.12 -19.65 10.23
C GLU A 287 6.91 -19.57 11.53
N PHE A 288 8.20 -19.92 11.50
CA PHE A 288 9.09 -19.78 12.65
C PHE A 288 9.25 -18.32 13.10
N CYS A 289 9.48 -17.41 12.15
CA CYS A 289 9.64 -15.99 12.46
C CYS A 289 8.38 -15.42 13.09
N ASP A 290 7.19 -15.71 12.53
CA ASP A 290 5.92 -15.20 13.03
C ASP A 290 5.56 -15.77 14.41
N GLU A 291 5.77 -17.07 14.63
CA GLU A 291 5.45 -17.73 15.90
C GLU A 291 6.41 -17.32 17.03
N PHE A 292 7.71 -17.25 16.74
CA PHE A 292 8.74 -17.18 17.79
C PHE A 292 9.49 -15.86 17.89
N ALA A 293 9.47 -15.03 16.84
CA ALA A 293 10.13 -13.73 16.79
C ALA A 293 9.15 -12.55 16.53
N GLY A 294 7.96 -12.84 16.01
CA GLY A 294 6.89 -11.89 15.72
C GLY A 294 6.20 -11.40 16.98
N GLY A 295 5.95 -10.09 17.05
CA GLY A 295 5.06 -9.51 18.06
C GLY A 295 3.65 -9.41 17.51
N GLY A 296 2.77 -10.34 17.87
CA GLY A 296 1.36 -10.29 17.50
C GLY A 296 0.65 -9.08 18.11
N ALA A 297 0.56 -7.98 17.37
CA ALA A 297 -0.40 -6.90 17.62
C ALA A 297 -0.63 -6.09 16.35
N MET A 298 -1.66 -6.45 15.57
CA MET A 298 -2.29 -5.49 14.67
C MET A 298 -3.11 -4.52 15.53
N VAL A 299 -2.76 -3.23 15.50
CA VAL A 299 -3.67 -2.19 15.97
C VAL A 299 -4.83 -2.13 14.98
N ALA A 300 -6.06 -2.15 15.50
CA ALA A 300 -7.30 -2.18 14.73
C ALA A 300 -7.24 -1.28 13.49
N LEU A 301 -7.46 -1.87 12.31
CA LEU A 301 -7.60 -1.16 11.06
C LEU A 301 -8.82 -0.23 11.16
N SER A 302 -8.58 1.07 11.08
CA SER A 302 -9.63 2.07 10.93
C SER A 302 -10.17 2.01 9.50
N GLY A 303 -11.45 1.66 9.33
CA GLY A 303 -12.06 1.59 8.00
C GLY A 303 -13.17 0.57 7.82
N ALA A 304 -13.74 0.02 8.90
CA ALA A 304 -14.90 -0.88 8.87
C ALA A 304 -15.99 -0.46 7.87
N TYR A 305 -16.29 0.83 7.81
CA TYR A 305 -17.34 1.36 6.94
C TYR A 305 -16.97 1.38 5.45
N ALA A 306 -15.67 1.32 5.10
CA ALA A 306 -15.22 1.23 3.71
C ALA A 306 -15.70 -0.05 3.05
N ILE A 307 -15.54 -1.20 3.73
CA ILE A 307 -15.97 -2.51 3.22
C ILE A 307 -17.49 -2.59 3.10
N ALA A 308 -18.20 -2.04 4.09
CA ALA A 308 -19.65 -1.94 4.06
C ALA A 308 -20.15 -1.08 2.88
N PHE A 309 -19.48 0.05 2.61
CA PHE A 309 -19.80 0.94 1.50
C PHE A 309 -19.55 0.27 0.15
N LEU A 310 -18.37 -0.35 -0.03
CA LEU A 310 -18.01 -1.08 -1.26
C LEU A 310 -18.95 -2.27 -1.53
N ASN A 311 -19.58 -2.84 -0.51
CA ASN A 311 -20.55 -3.92 -0.69
C ASN A 311 -22.00 -3.44 -0.89
N GLN A 312 -22.26 -2.14 -0.95
CA GLN A 312 -23.58 -1.65 -1.37
C GLN A 312 -23.81 -1.94 -2.85
N LYS A 313 -25.00 -2.47 -3.17
CA LYS A 313 -25.33 -2.84 -4.56
C LYS A 313 -25.24 -1.66 -5.53
N TRP A 314 -25.68 -0.48 -5.10
CA TRP A 314 -25.63 0.73 -5.93
C TRP A 314 -24.19 1.23 -6.14
N VAL A 315 -23.27 0.98 -5.19
CA VAL A 315 -21.84 1.28 -5.33
C VAL A 315 -21.21 0.33 -6.35
N GLN A 316 -21.47 -0.98 -6.25
CA GLN A 316 -21.00 -1.96 -7.23
C GLN A 316 -21.49 -1.64 -8.65
N ASP A 317 -22.77 -1.27 -8.79
CA ASP A 317 -23.34 -0.86 -10.08
C ASP A 317 -22.68 0.41 -10.63
N ALA A 318 -22.44 1.41 -9.78
CA ALA A 318 -21.76 2.65 -10.15
C ALA A 318 -20.29 2.43 -10.53
N LEU A 319 -19.64 1.41 -9.95
CA LEU A 319 -18.26 1.04 -10.28
C LEU A 319 -18.14 0.07 -11.46
N GLY A 320 -19.25 -0.57 -11.85
CA GLY A 320 -19.25 -1.65 -12.84
C GLY A 320 -18.66 -2.96 -12.30
N ALA A 321 -18.64 -3.14 -10.98
CA ALA A 321 -18.09 -4.31 -10.31
C ALA A 321 -19.14 -5.45 -10.27
N PRO A 322 -18.88 -6.61 -10.91
CA PRO A 322 -19.85 -7.72 -11.01
C PRO A 322 -19.87 -8.67 -9.81
N LEU A 323 -19.03 -8.42 -8.80
CA LEU A 323 -18.78 -9.27 -7.64
C LEU A 323 -18.78 -8.48 -6.32
N ASN A 324 -18.89 -9.19 -5.20
CA ASN A 324 -18.75 -8.63 -3.87
C ASN A 324 -17.30 -8.22 -3.59
N HIS A 325 -17.13 -7.15 -2.81
CA HIS A 325 -15.80 -6.66 -2.43
C HIS A 325 -15.29 -7.42 -1.20
N THR A 326 -14.01 -7.78 -1.21
CA THR A 326 -13.29 -8.23 -0.02
C THR A 326 -12.12 -7.31 0.30
N ALA A 327 -11.93 -7.01 1.59
CA ALA A 327 -10.79 -6.25 2.06
C ALA A 327 -9.46 -6.92 1.68
N ASN A 328 -9.39 -8.23 1.93
CA ASN A 328 -8.22 -9.07 1.72
C ASN A 328 -8.61 -10.24 0.82
N GLY A 329 -7.82 -10.50 -0.22
CA GLY A 329 -7.89 -11.71 -1.02
C GLY A 329 -7.12 -12.84 -0.32
N ASN A 330 -7.75 -13.50 0.66
CA ASN A 330 -7.09 -14.52 1.48
C ASN A 330 -6.40 -15.62 0.65
N THR A 331 -7.03 -16.09 -0.43
CA THR A 331 -6.42 -17.07 -1.34
C THR A 331 -5.15 -16.55 -2.00
N ALA A 332 -5.14 -15.31 -2.46
CA ALA A 332 -3.95 -14.69 -3.03
C ALA A 332 -2.84 -14.55 -1.99
N GLY A 333 -3.16 -14.05 -0.79
CA GLY A 333 -2.15 -13.88 0.24
C GLY A 333 -1.54 -15.18 0.73
N ASN A 334 -2.38 -16.19 0.93
CA ASN A 334 -1.92 -17.53 1.29
C ASN A 334 -1.05 -18.15 0.19
N ALA A 335 -1.30 -17.85 -1.09
CA ALA A 335 -0.44 -18.30 -2.18
C ALA A 335 0.97 -17.71 -2.09
N LEU A 336 1.13 -16.42 -1.75
CA LEU A 336 2.45 -15.80 -1.53
C LEU A 336 3.15 -16.33 -0.27
N ILE A 337 2.40 -16.51 0.83
CA ILE A 337 2.94 -17.07 2.08
C ILE A 337 3.42 -18.51 1.86
N ALA A 338 2.67 -19.31 1.09
CA ALA A 338 3.00 -20.71 0.82
C ALA A 338 4.31 -20.91 0.03
N THR A 339 4.81 -19.90 -0.67
CA THR A 339 6.13 -19.96 -1.32
C THR A 339 7.24 -19.33 -0.49
N GLY A 340 6.92 -18.83 0.71
CA GLY A 340 7.83 -18.08 1.55
C GLY A 340 8.20 -16.68 1.00
N ASP A 341 7.38 -16.11 0.13
CA ASP A 341 7.70 -14.89 -0.65
C ASP A 341 8.22 -13.70 0.20
N PRO A 342 7.60 -13.34 1.35
CA PRO A 342 8.08 -12.25 2.20
C PRO A 342 9.55 -12.29 2.62
N VAL A 343 10.15 -13.48 2.76
CA VAL A 343 11.53 -13.63 3.24
C VAL A 343 12.55 -13.89 2.12
N ARG A 344 12.09 -14.08 0.87
CA ARG A 344 12.95 -14.41 -0.28
C ARG A 344 13.77 -13.23 -0.79
N ARG A 345 13.26 -12.00 -0.67
CA ARG A 345 13.91 -10.78 -1.18
C ARG A 345 14.93 -10.21 -0.19
N SER A 346 15.82 -9.36 -0.71
CA SER A 346 16.85 -8.69 0.10
C SER A 346 16.98 -7.21 -0.27
N ILE A 347 17.81 -6.48 0.47
CA ILE A 347 18.13 -5.06 0.22
C ILE A 347 18.71 -4.80 -1.19
N ALA A 348 19.18 -5.84 -1.89
CA ALA A 348 19.73 -5.74 -3.24
C ALA A 348 18.77 -5.07 -4.25
N ASP A 349 17.45 -5.25 -4.07
CA ASP A 349 16.45 -4.60 -4.92
C ASP A 349 16.46 -3.08 -4.75
N LEU A 350 16.60 -2.62 -3.51
CA LEU A 350 16.67 -1.20 -3.19
C LEU A 350 17.98 -0.59 -3.68
N ASN A 351 19.10 -1.34 -3.54
CA ASN A 351 20.40 -0.94 -4.10
C ASN A 351 20.30 -0.73 -5.62
N LEU A 352 19.67 -1.67 -6.34
CA LEU A 352 19.48 -1.58 -7.79
C LEU A 352 18.60 -0.39 -8.19
N LEU A 353 17.48 -0.17 -7.50
CA LEU A 353 16.56 0.93 -7.76
C LEU A 353 17.24 2.28 -7.59
N LEU A 354 17.88 2.52 -6.44
CA LEU A 354 18.53 3.80 -6.16
C LEU A 354 19.74 4.04 -7.08
N SER A 355 20.52 2.99 -7.38
CA SER A 355 21.63 3.08 -8.35
C SER A 355 21.16 3.38 -9.78
N SER A 356 19.89 3.09 -10.09
CA SER A 356 19.26 3.43 -11.39
C SER A 356 18.70 4.86 -11.41
N GLY A 357 18.91 5.65 -10.35
CA GLY A 357 18.45 7.04 -10.26
C GLY A 357 17.00 7.21 -9.81
N VAL A 358 16.31 6.12 -9.44
CA VAL A 358 14.96 6.14 -8.87
C VAL A 358 14.97 6.93 -7.57
N LYS A 359 13.98 7.80 -7.39
CA LYS A 359 13.83 8.60 -6.16
C LYS A 359 12.97 7.84 -5.17
N LEU A 360 13.29 7.95 -3.88
CA LEU A 360 12.67 7.20 -2.80
C LEU A 360 12.25 8.12 -1.66
N SER A 361 10.98 8.03 -1.24
CA SER A 361 10.50 8.60 0.01
C SER A 361 9.92 7.50 0.88
N MET A 362 10.54 7.29 2.04
CA MET A 362 10.09 6.33 3.05
C MET A 362 9.42 7.08 4.19
N VAL A 363 8.15 6.80 4.49
CA VAL A 363 7.37 7.56 5.48
C VAL A 363 6.69 6.64 6.48
N TYR A 364 6.96 6.87 7.76
CA TYR A 364 6.67 5.87 8.79
C TYR A 364 6.06 6.53 10.02
N GLY A 365 4.92 6.01 10.46
CA GLY A 365 4.33 6.37 11.74
C GLY A 365 5.12 5.77 12.90
N ASP A 366 5.41 6.56 13.92
CA ASP A 366 6.22 6.11 15.06
C ASP A 366 5.45 5.37 16.17
N LEU A 367 4.17 5.09 15.94
CA LEU A 367 3.34 4.13 16.70
C LEU A 367 3.13 2.81 15.95
N ASN A 368 3.61 2.67 14.72
CA ASN A 368 3.51 1.43 13.97
C ASN A 368 4.45 0.38 14.58
N PHE A 369 3.90 -0.74 15.07
CA PHE A 369 4.69 -1.81 15.66
C PHE A 369 5.16 -2.82 14.59
N ILE A 370 4.22 -3.38 13.82
CA ILE A 370 4.48 -4.42 12.81
C ILE A 370 5.46 -3.95 11.72
N CYS A 371 5.50 -2.65 11.44
CA CYS A 371 6.29 -2.05 10.39
C CYS A 371 6.84 -0.68 10.82
N ASN A 372 7.50 -0.67 11.97
CA ASN A 372 8.05 0.51 12.62
C ASN A 372 9.14 1.26 11.84
N TRP A 373 9.33 2.51 12.25
CA TRP A 373 10.27 3.44 11.64
C TRP A 373 11.76 3.07 11.82
N ILE A 374 12.16 2.26 12.80
CA ILE A 374 13.57 1.94 13.09
C ILE A 374 14.14 0.98 12.05
N GLY A 375 13.45 -0.11 11.73
CA GLY A 375 13.95 -1.02 10.69
C GLY A 375 13.92 -0.37 9.31
N ALA A 376 12.97 0.54 9.06
CA ALA A 376 12.98 1.37 7.87
C ALA A 376 14.10 2.40 7.80
N GLU A 377 14.41 3.07 8.92
CA GLU A 377 15.59 3.93 9.04
C GLU A 377 16.85 3.10 8.72
N ASN A 378 16.98 1.95 9.36
CA ASN A 378 18.11 1.05 9.17
C ASN A 378 18.21 0.56 7.71
N LEU A 379 17.09 0.23 7.07
CA LEU A 379 17.04 -0.16 5.66
C LEU A 379 17.60 0.97 4.77
N THR A 380 17.13 2.21 4.96
CA THR A 380 17.62 3.35 4.17
C THR A 380 19.10 3.66 4.37
N LEU A 381 19.60 3.52 5.60
CA LEU A 381 21.00 3.79 5.94
C LEU A 381 21.97 2.71 5.44
N ASN A 382 21.51 1.46 5.30
CA ASN A 382 22.33 0.34 4.82
C ASN A 382 22.17 0.07 3.31
N THR A 383 21.32 0.83 2.60
CA THR A 383 21.19 0.69 1.16
C THR A 383 22.45 1.22 0.47
N GLU A 384 23.00 0.44 -0.45
CA GLU A 384 24.21 0.79 -1.20
C GLU A 384 23.84 1.40 -2.57
N TYR A 385 24.21 2.66 -2.76
CA TYR A 385 24.00 3.42 -3.99
C TYR A 385 24.99 4.61 -4.03
N PRO A 386 25.22 5.27 -5.18
CA PRO A 386 26.30 6.26 -5.33
C PRO A 386 26.28 7.39 -4.29
N GLU A 387 25.10 7.86 -3.88
CA GLU A 387 24.92 8.96 -2.93
C GLU A 387 24.70 8.51 -1.46
N ALA A 388 24.85 7.21 -1.15
CA ALA A 388 24.56 6.66 0.19
C ALA A 388 25.35 7.35 1.31
N SER A 389 26.63 7.67 1.09
CA SER A 389 27.45 8.38 2.07
C SER A 389 26.95 9.80 2.35
N GLU A 390 26.38 10.47 1.36
CA GLU A 390 25.83 11.82 1.54
C GLU A 390 24.51 11.79 2.30
N PHE A 391 23.65 10.82 1.97
CA PHE A 391 22.44 10.54 2.73
C PHE A 391 22.75 10.21 4.19
N GLY A 392 23.67 9.27 4.46
CA GLY A 392 24.04 8.88 5.82
C GLY A 392 24.67 10.01 6.66
N ALA A 393 25.20 11.04 6.00
CA ALA A 393 25.71 12.24 6.67
C ALA A 393 24.66 13.38 6.81
N SER A 394 23.42 13.16 6.36
CA SER A 394 22.32 14.14 6.47
C SER A 394 21.71 14.12 7.87
N GLY A 395 21.35 15.30 8.38
CA GLY A 395 20.74 15.43 9.70
C GLY A 395 19.21 15.42 9.65
N TYR A 396 18.57 15.06 10.76
CA TYR A 396 17.12 15.06 10.91
C TYR A 396 16.55 16.47 11.05
N ALA A 397 15.85 16.95 10.03
CA ALA A 397 15.15 18.22 10.03
C ALA A 397 13.67 18.04 10.36
N ASN A 398 13.03 19.03 10.99
CA ASN A 398 11.59 18.98 11.26
C ASN A 398 10.78 19.02 9.95
N ILE A 399 9.72 18.23 9.88
CA ILE A 399 8.72 18.31 8.82
C ILE A 399 7.71 19.38 9.22
N THR A 400 7.78 20.53 8.57
CA THR A 400 6.83 21.62 8.77
C THR A 400 5.54 21.24 8.07
N THR A 401 4.51 20.86 8.84
CA THR A 401 3.20 20.48 8.29
C THR A 401 2.41 21.73 7.93
N ASN A 402 2.34 22.69 8.86
CA ASN A 402 1.75 24.02 8.66
C ASN A 402 2.47 25.06 9.51
N SER A 403 1.91 26.28 9.63
CA SER A 403 2.54 27.40 10.35
C SER A 403 2.78 27.14 11.85
N THR A 404 2.06 26.19 12.45
CA THR A 404 2.07 25.94 13.89
C THR A 404 2.44 24.52 14.28
N TYR A 405 2.42 23.57 13.33
CA TYR A 405 2.57 22.16 13.62
C TYR A 405 3.73 21.53 12.83
N GLN A 406 4.51 20.73 13.54
CA GLN A 406 5.60 19.91 12.99
C GLN A 406 5.21 18.44 13.19
N GLY A 407 4.84 17.76 12.10
CA GLY A 407 4.27 16.42 12.17
C GLY A 407 5.30 15.29 12.21
N GLY A 408 6.59 15.61 12.21
CA GLY A 408 7.63 14.59 12.19
C GLY A 408 9.02 15.16 11.92
N VAL A 409 9.95 14.27 11.62
CA VAL A 409 11.32 14.58 11.20
C VAL A 409 11.70 13.80 9.97
N VAL A 410 12.56 14.39 9.14
CA VAL A 410 13.07 13.79 7.91
C VAL A 410 14.58 13.92 7.84
N THR A 411 15.23 12.83 7.44
CA THR A 411 16.57 12.89 6.85
C THR A 411 16.46 12.74 5.34
N GLN A 412 17.13 13.61 4.59
CA GLN A 412 17.00 13.68 3.15
C GLN A 412 18.30 14.15 2.50
N PHE A 413 18.71 13.43 1.47
CA PHE A 413 19.68 13.89 0.49
C PHE A 413 19.06 13.77 -0.89
N GLU A 414 18.90 14.91 -1.56
CA GLU A 414 18.24 14.99 -2.86
C GLU A 414 16.88 14.25 -2.86
N GLY A 415 16.67 13.35 -3.82
CA GLY A 415 15.44 12.57 -3.95
C GLY A 415 15.39 11.29 -3.14
N VAL A 416 16.29 11.08 -2.15
CA VAL A 416 16.18 9.98 -1.18
C VAL A 416 15.87 10.57 0.20
N SER A 417 14.77 10.13 0.81
CA SER A 417 14.31 10.63 2.12
C SER A 417 13.75 9.53 3.00
N PHE A 418 13.97 9.65 4.30
CA PHE A 418 13.33 8.86 5.35
C PHE A 418 12.66 9.80 6.34
N SER A 419 11.35 9.63 6.51
CA SER A 419 10.50 10.44 7.37
C SER A 419 9.91 9.61 8.51
N ARG A 420 10.16 10.04 9.74
CA ARG A 420 9.47 9.57 10.93
C ARG A 420 8.36 10.55 11.28
N VAL A 421 7.12 10.12 11.17
CA VAL A 421 5.90 10.88 11.44
C VAL A 421 5.46 10.61 12.88
N PHE A 422 5.32 11.69 13.66
CA PHE A 422 4.96 11.60 15.07
C PHE A 422 3.50 11.23 15.25
N LEU A 423 3.23 10.36 16.22
CA LEU A 423 1.89 9.84 16.55
C LEU A 423 1.21 9.19 15.33
N GLY A 424 2.01 8.69 14.38
CA GLY A 424 1.54 8.00 13.20
C GLY A 424 1.34 6.51 13.47
N SER A 425 0.19 5.95 13.08
CA SER A 425 -0.12 4.52 13.19
C SER A 425 0.44 3.73 12.00
N HIS A 426 0.05 2.45 11.86
CA HIS A 426 0.31 1.66 10.65
C HIS A 426 -0.30 2.34 9.42
N THR A 427 -1.54 2.79 9.50
CA THR A 427 -2.15 3.65 8.48
C THR A 427 -1.75 5.10 8.75
N VAL A 428 -0.48 5.46 8.50
CA VAL A 428 0.09 6.75 8.90
C VAL A 428 -0.71 7.93 8.33
N SER A 429 -1.18 7.82 7.09
CA SER A 429 -2.00 8.85 6.43
C SER A 429 -3.39 8.99 7.05
N TYR A 430 -3.95 7.95 7.66
CA TYR A 430 -5.20 8.07 8.42
C TYR A 430 -4.97 8.82 9.74
N SER A 431 -3.91 8.47 10.47
CA SER A 431 -3.60 9.10 11.77
C SER A 431 -3.01 10.51 11.65
N GLN A 432 -2.32 10.82 10.55
CA GLN A 432 -1.56 12.05 10.31
C GLN A 432 -1.79 12.57 8.87
N PRO A 433 -3.04 12.81 8.44
CA PRO A 433 -3.39 13.03 7.04
C PRO A 433 -2.75 14.28 6.44
N GLU A 434 -2.77 15.40 7.17
CA GLU A 434 -2.16 16.65 6.69
C GLU A 434 -0.65 16.49 6.51
N THR A 435 0.05 15.93 7.50
CA THR A 435 1.50 15.73 7.47
C THR A 435 1.90 14.83 6.29
N VAL A 436 1.22 13.70 6.12
CA VAL A 436 1.54 12.77 5.04
C VAL A 436 1.22 13.34 3.67
N TYR A 437 0.09 14.04 3.52
CA TYR A 437 -0.24 14.76 2.30
C TYR A 437 0.85 15.77 1.92
N GLN A 438 1.37 16.52 2.88
CA GLN A 438 2.47 17.46 2.64
C GLN A 438 3.74 16.73 2.16
N ILE A 439 4.11 15.62 2.79
CA ILE A 439 5.28 14.82 2.37
C ILE A 439 5.06 14.26 0.96
N PHE A 440 3.90 13.66 0.69
CA PHE A 440 3.52 13.14 -0.63
C PHE A 440 3.62 14.21 -1.71
N ASN A 441 2.97 15.35 -1.50
CA ASN A 441 2.98 16.46 -2.46
C ASN A 441 4.42 16.97 -2.70
N ARG A 442 5.24 17.13 -1.65
CA ARG A 442 6.64 17.56 -1.80
C ARG A 442 7.47 16.55 -2.60
N ALA A 443 7.31 15.25 -2.33
CA ALA A 443 7.99 14.19 -3.05
C ALA A 443 7.58 14.13 -4.53
N MET A 444 6.29 14.35 -4.83
CA MET A 444 5.74 14.34 -6.20
C MET A 444 6.12 15.59 -7.01
N PHE A 445 6.48 16.70 -6.37
CA PHE A 445 6.83 17.96 -7.05
C PHE A 445 8.27 18.44 -6.80
N TYR A 446 9.19 17.49 -6.55
CA TYR A 446 10.62 17.76 -6.37
C TYR A 446 10.92 18.87 -5.36
N LYS A 447 10.24 18.83 -4.22
CA LYS A 447 10.54 19.71 -3.10
C LYS A 447 11.22 18.95 -1.97
N ASP A 448 12.01 19.67 -1.17
CA ASP A 448 12.46 19.12 0.09
C ASP A 448 11.27 18.77 0.99
N VAL A 449 11.36 17.62 1.67
CA VAL A 449 10.28 17.10 2.51
C VAL A 449 10.11 17.95 3.78
N SER A 450 11.20 18.55 4.28
CA SER A 450 11.19 19.32 5.53
C SER A 450 10.31 20.57 5.45
N THR A 451 10.48 21.39 4.41
CA THR A 451 9.84 22.71 4.29
C THR A 451 8.99 22.87 3.04
N GLY A 452 9.31 22.16 1.96
CA GLY A 452 8.68 22.34 0.66
C GLY A 452 9.20 23.54 -0.15
N HIS A 453 10.22 24.26 0.33
CA HIS A 453 10.70 25.50 -0.27
C HIS A 453 11.87 25.30 -1.26
N HIS A 454 12.65 24.24 -1.10
CA HIS A 454 13.81 23.96 -1.95
C HIS A 454 13.41 23.05 -3.11
N ASN A 455 13.71 23.46 -4.35
CA ASN A 455 13.58 22.59 -5.51
C ASN A 455 14.79 21.64 -5.58
N ILE A 456 14.53 20.34 -5.59
CA ILE A 456 15.54 19.24 -5.62
C ILE A 456 15.59 18.51 -6.98
N GLU A 457 14.88 19.00 -8.00
CA GLU A 457 14.84 18.39 -9.34
C GLU A 457 16.22 18.41 -10.00
N THR A 458 16.96 19.51 -9.82
CA THR A 458 18.23 19.75 -10.52
C THR A 458 19.47 19.16 -9.83
N GLY A 459 19.32 18.45 -8.70
CA GLY A 459 20.45 17.79 -8.03
C GLY A 459 21.53 18.75 -7.50
N LYS A 460 21.13 19.85 -6.85
CA LYS A 460 22.06 20.93 -6.40
C LYS A 460 22.75 20.65 -5.05
N GLY A 461 22.77 19.41 -4.61
CA GLY A 461 23.30 18.97 -3.30
C GLY A 461 22.39 19.32 -2.13
N TYR A 462 21.06 19.29 -2.26
CA TYR A 462 20.18 19.47 -1.11
C TYR A 462 20.44 18.39 -0.06
N LYS A 463 20.67 18.83 1.17
CA LYS A 463 20.98 18.00 2.33
C LYS A 463 20.26 18.55 3.55
N SER A 464 19.43 17.73 4.19
CA SER A 464 18.74 18.12 5.42
C SER A 464 19.75 18.35 6.56
N LYS A 465 19.40 19.27 7.47
CA LYS A 465 20.25 19.68 8.59
C LYS A 465 19.52 19.51 9.91
N GLY A 466 20.21 18.95 10.90
CA GLY A 466 19.69 18.74 12.24
C GLY A 466 20.50 17.69 12.99
N PRO A 467 19.97 17.13 14.09
CA PRO A 467 20.62 16.06 14.84
C PRO A 467 20.93 14.84 13.96
N ALA A 468 21.97 14.09 14.30
CA ALA A 468 22.34 12.86 13.57
C ALA A 468 21.37 11.68 13.84
N SER A 469 20.39 11.84 14.72
CA SER A 469 19.52 10.76 15.17
C SER A 469 18.10 11.25 15.42
N ALA A 470 17.11 10.46 14.98
CA ALA A 470 15.70 10.72 15.25
C ALA A 470 15.27 10.36 16.69
N TRP A 471 16.11 9.63 17.45
CA TRP A 471 15.76 9.12 18.80
C TRP A 471 15.57 10.21 19.85
N GLY A 472 16.16 11.39 19.63
CA GLY A 472 15.99 12.55 20.51
C GLY A 472 14.58 13.15 20.48
N PHE A 473 13.79 12.84 19.45
CA PHE A 473 12.44 13.39 19.28
C PHE A 473 11.39 12.51 19.97
N LYS A 474 10.63 13.14 20.86
CA LYS A 474 9.60 12.51 21.69
C LYS A 474 8.33 13.35 21.69
N ASP A 475 7.20 12.71 21.48
CA ASP A 475 5.85 13.24 21.71
C ASP A 475 5.17 12.57 22.93
N VAL A 476 3.99 13.08 23.29
CA VAL A 476 3.13 12.52 24.34
C VAL A 476 2.08 11.62 23.71
N LEU A 477 2.03 10.36 24.15
CA LEU A 477 1.07 9.40 23.64
C LEU A 477 -0.37 9.80 24.02
N PRO A 478 -1.30 9.85 23.05
CA PRO A 478 -2.71 9.99 23.36
C PRO A 478 -3.25 8.72 24.03
N PRO A 479 -4.36 8.80 24.79
CA PRO A 479 -5.05 7.61 25.27
C PRO A 479 -5.54 6.77 24.07
N PRO A 480 -5.53 5.43 24.18
CA PRO A 480 -6.03 4.57 23.11
C PRO A 480 -7.54 4.82 22.88
N PRO A 481 -8.02 4.76 21.63
CA PRO A 481 -9.45 4.85 21.36
C PRO A 481 -10.19 3.65 21.96
N PRO A 482 -11.50 3.78 22.25
CA PRO A 482 -12.30 2.64 22.68
C PRO A 482 -12.35 1.57 21.58
N PRO A 483 -12.29 0.27 21.94
CA PRO A 483 -12.42 -0.82 20.98
C PRO A 483 -13.81 -0.82 20.33
N GLU A 484 -13.86 -1.13 19.03
CA GLU A 484 -15.09 -1.19 18.25
C GLU A 484 -15.07 -2.50 17.44
N CYS A 485 -16.09 -3.34 17.66
CA CYS A 485 -16.21 -4.64 17.00
C CYS A 485 -16.97 -4.48 15.68
N SER A 486 -16.24 -4.57 14.56
CA SER A 486 -16.80 -4.51 13.22
C SER A 486 -17.00 -5.89 12.65
N ILE A 487 -18.19 -6.18 12.12
CA ILE A 487 -18.46 -7.45 11.43
C ILE A 487 -17.66 -7.60 10.13
N SER A 488 -17.10 -6.51 9.58
CA SER A 488 -16.22 -6.57 8.41
C SER A 488 -14.82 -7.10 8.74
N TYR A 489 -14.44 -7.11 10.02
CA TYR A 489 -13.15 -7.61 10.52
C TYR A 489 -13.36 -8.28 11.89
N ALA A 490 -14.32 -9.19 11.99
CA ALA A 490 -14.74 -9.69 13.30
C ALA A 490 -13.59 -10.40 14.04
N SER A 491 -12.81 -11.22 13.32
CA SER A 491 -11.66 -11.97 13.87
C SER A 491 -10.63 -11.09 14.59
N THR A 492 -10.44 -9.85 14.16
CA THR A 492 -9.39 -8.96 14.68
C THR A 492 -9.92 -7.78 15.50
N SER A 493 -11.22 -7.48 15.43
CA SER A 493 -11.82 -6.31 16.10
C SER A 493 -12.77 -6.65 17.23
N CYS A 494 -13.27 -7.89 17.30
CA CYS A 494 -14.29 -8.30 18.26
C CYS A 494 -13.72 -9.08 19.44
N SER A 495 -14.35 -8.95 20.61
CA SER A 495 -14.06 -9.81 21.77
C SER A 495 -14.59 -11.23 21.56
N GLU A 496 -14.10 -12.19 22.34
CA GLU A 496 -14.58 -13.58 22.32
C GLU A 496 -16.10 -13.67 22.55
N ASP A 497 -16.64 -12.88 23.47
CA ASP A 497 -18.08 -12.83 23.76
C ASP A 497 -18.89 -12.30 22.57
N GLN A 498 -18.35 -11.30 21.86
CA GLN A 498 -18.98 -10.75 20.66
C GLN A 498 -18.94 -11.75 19.50
N LEU A 499 -17.82 -12.45 19.32
CA LEU A 499 -17.68 -13.53 18.32
C LEU A 499 -18.66 -14.67 18.61
N ALA A 500 -18.80 -15.08 19.88
CA ALA A 500 -19.76 -16.10 20.28
C ALA A 500 -21.21 -15.65 20.05
N ALA A 501 -21.52 -14.38 20.29
CA ALA A 501 -22.84 -13.82 20.03
C ALA A 501 -23.17 -13.76 18.53
N LEU A 502 -22.20 -13.40 17.68
CA LEU A 502 -22.33 -13.45 16.22
C LEU A 502 -22.58 -14.89 15.75
N ALA A 503 -21.77 -15.85 16.23
CA ALA A 503 -21.89 -17.26 15.87
C ALA A 503 -23.24 -17.87 16.26
N ASN A 504 -23.78 -17.48 17.41
CA ASN A 504 -25.09 -17.94 17.90
C ASN A 504 -26.27 -17.14 17.35
N GLY A 505 -26.03 -16.10 16.54
CA GLY A 505 -27.07 -15.22 15.99
C GLY A 505 -27.78 -14.36 17.04
N THR A 506 -27.16 -14.14 18.20
CA THR A 506 -27.70 -13.33 19.30
C THR A 506 -27.13 -11.92 19.35
N ALA A 507 -26.10 -11.62 18.55
CA ALA A 507 -25.53 -10.28 18.49
C ALA A 507 -26.52 -9.27 17.92
N VAL A 508 -26.50 -8.05 18.46
CA VAL A 508 -27.18 -6.89 17.86
C VAL A 508 -26.13 -6.11 17.08
N VAL A 509 -26.35 -5.98 15.78
CA VAL A 509 -25.44 -5.29 14.86
C VAL A 509 -26.13 -4.05 14.33
N GLU A 510 -25.50 -2.89 14.53
CA GLU A 510 -25.94 -1.60 14.00
C GLU A 510 -24.82 -1.00 13.16
N ASN A 511 -25.12 -0.65 11.91
CA ASN A 511 -24.14 -0.04 10.99
C ASN A 511 -22.81 -0.82 10.87
N ASN A 512 -22.90 -2.16 10.82
CA ASN A 512 -21.77 -3.10 10.79
C ASN A 512 -20.97 -3.22 12.10
N ILE A 513 -21.45 -2.63 13.19
CA ILE A 513 -20.80 -2.69 14.50
C ILE A 513 -21.65 -3.53 15.46
N VAL A 514 -21.01 -4.43 16.20
CA VAL A 514 -21.68 -5.17 17.28
C VAL A 514 -21.89 -4.23 18.47
N VAL A 515 -23.15 -3.88 18.73
CA VAL A 515 -23.54 -3.05 19.87
C VAL A 515 -23.95 -3.89 21.08
N GLN A 516 -24.27 -5.18 20.89
CA GLN A 516 -24.50 -6.14 21.97
C GLN A 516 -23.94 -7.53 21.61
N PRO A 517 -23.16 -8.17 22.51
CA PRO A 517 -22.73 -7.67 23.81
C PRO A 517 -21.77 -6.46 23.69
N ALA A 518 -21.86 -5.54 24.64
CA ALA A 518 -20.95 -4.40 24.73
C ALA A 518 -19.57 -4.87 25.21
N VAL A 519 -18.51 -4.14 24.83
CA VAL A 519 -17.10 -4.46 25.16
C VAL A 519 -16.80 -4.26 26.63
#